data_AF-A0A353JB83-F1
#
_entry.id   AF-A0A353JB83-F1
#
_cell.length_a   1.000
_cell.length_b   1.000
_cell.length_c   1.000
_cell.angle_alpha   90.00
_cell.angle_beta   90.00
_cell.angle_gamma   90.00
#
_symmetry.space_group_name_H-M   'P 1'
#
loop_
_entity.id
_entity.type
_entity.pdbx_description
1 polymer ?
#
loop_
_entity_poly.entity_id
_entity_poly.type
_entity_poly.pdbx_seq_one_letter_code
_entity_poly.pdbx_strand_id
1 'polypeptide(L)'
;MTTNSCMTLYHKRFNSEKRLDEWDRYPIENVMWQGGKGASINKGYDKANDIKVFIPYDTNKELEKVPFSIGDIIVKGSVEDKILKQSDLKVDNYNITTLINNDYGSDDMRHIQLGAK
;
A
#
# COMPACT_ATOMS: atom_id res chain seq x y z
N MET A 1 8.49 -0.93 18.12
CA MET A 1 7.56 -2.07 18.01
C MET A 1 7.20 -2.21 16.54
N THR A 2 8.07 -2.89 15.79
CA THR A 2 7.85 -3.24 14.38
C THR A 2 7.01 -4.50 14.37
N THR A 3 5.71 -4.37 14.06
CA THR A 3 4.95 -5.55 13.68
C THR A 3 5.45 -5.97 12.30
N ASN A 4 6.21 -7.06 12.24
CA ASN A 4 6.64 -7.72 11.01
C ASN A 4 5.39 -8.07 10.19
N SER A 5 4.96 -7.16 9.32
CA SER A 5 3.83 -7.37 8.44
C SER A 5 4.20 -6.98 7.03
N CYS A 6 3.57 -7.63 6.08
CA CYS A 6 3.83 -7.44 4.66
C CYS A 6 2.63 -6.75 3.99
N MET A 7 2.90 -6.22 2.81
CA MET A 7 1.94 -5.57 1.93
C MET A 7 2.21 -6.02 0.51
N THR A 8 1.17 -6.10 -0.31
CA THR A 8 1.30 -6.21 -1.76
C THR A 8 0.73 -4.96 -2.40
N LEU A 9 1.55 -4.27 -3.18
CA LEU A 9 1.12 -3.17 -4.04
C LEU A 9 0.80 -3.73 -5.43
N TYR A 10 -0.34 -3.31 -5.98
CA TYR A 10 -0.67 -3.44 -7.39
C TYR A 10 -0.66 -2.06 -8.03
N HIS A 11 0.35 -1.82 -8.85
CA HIS A 11 0.50 -0.58 -9.61
C HIS A 11 -0.20 -0.68 -10.95
N LYS A 12 -1.00 0.33 -11.29
CA LYS A 12 -1.73 0.34 -12.56
C LYS A 12 -0.83 0.83 -13.69
N ARG A 13 -0.55 -0.03 -14.67
CA ARG A 13 0.23 0.31 -15.87
C ARG A 13 -0.63 0.19 -17.12
N PHE A 14 -0.64 1.25 -17.94
CA PHE A 14 -1.30 1.21 -19.24
C PHE A 14 -0.40 0.51 -20.27
N ASN A 15 -0.88 -0.58 -20.88
CA ASN A 15 -0.17 -1.26 -21.96
C ASN A 15 -0.66 -0.74 -23.32
N SER A 16 0.17 0.06 -23.99
CA SER A 16 -0.15 0.68 -25.29
C SER A 16 -0.39 -0.31 -26.42
N GLU A 17 0.21 -1.50 -26.37
CA GLU A 17 0.07 -2.52 -27.43
C GLU A 17 -1.30 -3.19 -27.39
N LYS A 18 -1.75 -3.55 -26.18
CA LYS A 18 -3.05 -4.20 -25.97
C LYS A 18 -4.20 -3.21 -25.75
N ARG A 19 -3.88 -1.94 -25.49
CA ARG A 19 -4.80 -0.88 -25.04
C ARG A 19 -5.60 -1.30 -23.81
N LEU A 20 -4.97 -2.07 -22.93
CA LEU A 20 -5.56 -2.58 -21.70
C LEU A 20 -4.70 -2.14 -20.51
N ASP A 21 -5.36 -1.92 -19.40
CA ASP A 21 -4.71 -1.70 -18.12
C ASP A 21 -4.21 -3.05 -17.59
N GLU A 22 -2.92 -3.10 -17.25
CA GLU A 22 -2.29 -4.22 -16.58
C GLU A 22 -1.89 -3.79 -15.16
N TRP A 23 -1.84 -4.76 -14.24
CA TRP A 23 -1.45 -4.52 -12.86
C TRP A 23 -0.10 -5.17 -12.57
N ASP A 24 0.89 -4.35 -12.25
CA ASP A 24 2.21 -4.81 -11.84
C ASP A 24 2.24 -5.00 -10.33
N ARG A 25 2.74 -6.16 -9.90
CA ARG A 25 2.71 -6.60 -8.50
C ARG A 25 4.06 -6.36 -7.83
N TYR A 26 4.04 -5.70 -6.67
CA TYR A 26 5.21 -5.44 -5.84
C TYR A 26 4.94 -5.91 -4.39
N PRO A 27 5.48 -7.07 -3.97
CA PRO A 27 5.46 -7.47 -2.57
C PRO A 27 6.46 -6.63 -1.78
N ILE A 28 6.04 -6.12 -0.62
CA ILE A 28 6.84 -5.27 0.26
C ILE A 28 6.73 -5.81 1.68
N GLU A 29 7.87 -5.97 2.33
CA GLU A 29 7.95 -6.49 3.69
C GLU A 29 8.20 -5.36 4.70
N ASN A 30 8.09 -5.70 6.00
CA ASN A 30 8.40 -4.78 7.10
C ASN A 30 7.58 -3.47 7.04
N VAL A 31 6.30 -3.62 6.76
CA VAL A 31 5.33 -2.54 6.65
C VAL A 31 4.54 -2.41 7.93
N MET A 32 4.23 -1.19 8.35
CA MET A 32 3.36 -0.91 9.49
C MET A 32 1.98 -0.46 9.02
N TRP A 33 0.94 -1.17 9.46
CA TRP A 33 -0.45 -0.82 9.20
C TRP A 33 -1.08 -0.18 10.44
N GLN A 34 -1.76 0.95 10.25
CA GLN A 34 -2.51 1.64 11.30
C GLN A 34 -3.92 1.98 10.82
N GLY A 35 -4.92 1.76 11.67
CA GLY A 35 -6.33 2.00 11.34
C GLY A 35 -7.02 0.76 10.77
N GLY A 36 -8.07 0.99 9.98
CA GLY A 36 -8.90 -0.07 9.41
C GLY A 36 -10.09 -0.49 10.27
N LYS A 37 -10.87 -1.43 9.73
CA LYS A 37 -12.17 -1.85 10.27
C LYS A 37 -12.02 -2.37 11.71
N GLY A 38 -12.65 -1.71 12.66
CA GLY A 38 -12.62 -2.05 14.09
C GLY A 38 -11.55 -1.32 14.92
N ALA A 39 -10.70 -0.47 14.32
CA ALA A 39 -9.67 0.28 15.04
C ALA A 39 -10.22 1.49 15.83
N SER A 40 -11.51 1.81 15.72
CA SER A 40 -12.11 2.92 16.47
C SER A 40 -13.47 2.57 17.06
N ILE A 41 -13.57 2.72 18.39
CA ILE A 41 -14.82 2.60 19.15
C ILE A 41 -15.55 3.96 19.21
N ASN A 42 -14.87 5.08 18.91
CA ASN A 42 -15.31 6.46 19.20
C ASN A 42 -15.18 7.48 18.05
N LYS A 43 -14.69 7.10 16.86
CA LYS A 43 -14.70 7.98 15.67
C LYS A 43 -15.89 7.59 14.79
N GLY A 44 -16.63 8.58 14.29
CA GLY A 44 -17.79 8.37 13.43
C GLY A 44 -17.50 7.45 12.24
N TYR A 45 -18.54 6.73 11.80
CA TYR A 45 -18.48 5.63 10.82
C TYR A 45 -17.63 5.94 9.57
N ASP A 46 -17.58 7.20 9.11
CA ASP A 46 -16.84 7.62 7.91
C ASP A 46 -15.32 7.44 7.99
N LYS A 47 -14.72 7.44 9.20
CA LYS A 47 -13.26 7.25 9.37
C LYS A 47 -12.86 5.82 9.72
N ALA A 48 -13.83 4.90 9.81
CA ALA A 48 -13.57 3.53 10.23
C ALA A 48 -12.83 2.69 9.17
N ASN A 49 -12.81 3.14 7.91
CA ASN A 49 -12.16 2.44 6.80
C ASN A 49 -10.83 3.08 6.36
N ASP A 50 -10.44 4.20 6.96
CA ASP A 50 -9.20 4.88 6.61
C ASP A 50 -8.01 4.12 7.22
N ILE A 51 -7.06 3.77 6.36
CA ILE A 51 -5.83 3.10 6.74
C ILE A 51 -4.64 4.00 6.44
N LYS A 52 -3.67 3.96 7.35
CA LYS A 52 -2.34 4.53 7.15
C LYS A 52 -1.32 3.42 7.13
N VAL A 53 -0.46 3.45 6.12
CA VAL A 53 0.61 2.47 5.94
C VAL A 53 1.95 3.20 5.96
N PHE A 54 2.89 2.72 6.75
CA PHE A 54 4.23 3.28 6.85
C PHE A 54 5.25 2.23 6.40
N ILE A 55 6.14 2.61 5.50
CA ILE A 55 7.13 1.73 4.88
C ILE A 55 8.52 2.34 5.12
N PRO A 56 9.30 1.83 6.07
CA PRO A 56 10.65 2.33 6.35
C PRO A 56 11.61 2.04 5.19
N TYR A 57 12.50 2.99 4.91
CA TYR A 57 13.56 2.83 3.90
C TYR A 57 14.68 1.89 4.37
N ASP A 58 15.04 1.91 5.66
CA ASP A 58 16.12 1.09 6.23
C ASP A 58 15.92 -0.42 5.96
N THR A 59 14.69 -0.90 6.15
CA THR A 59 14.33 -2.30 5.93
C THR A 59 14.00 -2.62 4.46
N ASN A 60 13.79 -1.62 3.61
CA ASN A 60 13.34 -1.78 2.22
C ASN A 60 14.26 -0.99 1.27
N LYS A 61 15.46 -1.51 1.04
CA LYS A 61 16.51 -0.83 0.24
C LYS A 61 16.13 -0.57 -1.22
N GLU A 62 15.15 -1.29 -1.77
CA GLU A 62 14.70 -1.14 -3.16
C GLU A 62 13.39 -0.34 -3.29
N LEU A 63 12.93 0.29 -2.20
CA LEU A 63 11.66 1.00 -2.16
C LEU A 63 11.58 2.16 -3.17
N GLU A 64 12.72 2.78 -3.51
CA GLU A 64 12.81 3.84 -4.52
C GLU A 64 12.42 3.38 -5.94
N LYS A 65 12.53 2.07 -6.22
CA LYS A 65 12.16 1.51 -7.53
C LYS A 65 10.66 1.20 -7.64
N VAL A 66 9.93 1.23 -6.52
CA VAL A 66 8.51 0.88 -6.49
C VAL A 66 7.68 2.09 -6.90
N PRO A 67 6.89 2.00 -7.99
CA PRO A 67 6.12 3.12 -8.50
C PRO A 67 4.83 3.30 -7.69
N PHE A 68 4.91 3.92 -6.51
CA PHE A 68 3.69 4.27 -5.77
C PHE A 68 2.94 5.41 -6.48
N SER A 69 1.65 5.21 -6.71
CA SER A 69 0.77 6.23 -7.25
C SER A 69 -0.57 6.29 -6.52
N ILE A 70 -1.22 7.46 -6.57
CA ILE A 70 -2.59 7.61 -6.10
C ILE A 70 -3.51 6.79 -7.02
N GLY A 71 -4.41 6.02 -6.41
CA GLY A 71 -5.33 5.11 -7.11
C GLY A 71 -4.83 3.66 -7.21
N ASP A 72 -3.55 3.40 -6.94
CA ASP A 72 -3.01 2.05 -6.84
C ASP A 72 -3.68 1.26 -5.71
N ILE A 73 -3.65 -0.06 -5.81
CA ILE A 73 -4.31 -0.94 -4.85
C ILE A 73 -3.24 -1.52 -3.92
N ILE A 74 -3.50 -1.45 -2.62
CA ILE A 74 -2.70 -2.11 -1.59
C ILE A 74 -3.52 -3.18 -0.89
N VAL A 75 -2.84 -4.28 -0.58
CA VAL A 75 -3.41 -5.41 0.13
C VAL A 75 -2.52 -5.73 1.32
N LYS A 76 -3.12 -6.05 2.46
CA LYS A 76 -2.39 -6.52 3.64
C LYS A 76 -1.97 -7.98 3.42
N GLY A 77 -0.68 -8.27 3.56
CA GLY A 77 -0.11 -9.59 3.30
C GLY A 77 0.65 -9.68 1.98
N SER A 78 1.33 -10.81 1.78
CA SER A 78 1.93 -11.18 0.49
C SER A 78 0.92 -11.99 -0.32
N VAL A 79 0.35 -11.37 -1.34
CA VAL A 79 -0.62 -12.01 -2.25
C VAL A 79 0.08 -12.32 -3.56
N GLU A 80 -0.06 -13.55 -4.05
CA GLU A 80 0.55 -14.01 -5.31
C GLU A 80 -0.37 -13.93 -6.52
N ASP A 81 -1.64 -13.60 -6.29
CA ASP A 81 -2.66 -13.54 -7.32
C ASP A 81 -2.33 -12.47 -8.38
N LYS A 82 -2.39 -12.88 -9.63
CA LYS A 82 -2.37 -11.96 -10.77
C LYS A 82 -3.80 -11.51 -11.05
N ILE A 83 -3.99 -10.20 -11.13
CA ILE A 83 -5.32 -9.60 -11.32
C ILE A 83 -5.40 -8.87 -12.65
N LEU A 84 -6.57 -8.92 -13.28
CA LEU A 84 -6.91 -8.05 -14.41
C LEU A 84 -7.75 -6.87 -13.92
N LYS A 85 -8.54 -7.10 -12.86
CA LYS A 85 -9.44 -6.11 -12.27
C LYS A 85 -9.35 -6.19 -10.75
N GLN A 86 -9.62 -5.08 -10.06
CA GLN A 86 -9.67 -5.03 -8.60
C GLN A 86 -10.66 -6.06 -8.00
N SER A 87 -11.77 -6.35 -8.69
CA SER A 87 -12.77 -7.36 -8.29
C SER A 87 -12.27 -8.80 -8.22
N ASP A 88 -11.11 -9.06 -8.85
CA ASP A 88 -10.48 -10.38 -8.83
C ASP A 88 -9.86 -10.66 -7.46
N LEU A 89 -9.47 -9.61 -6.72
CA LEU A 89 -9.03 -9.72 -5.33
C LEU A 89 -10.21 -10.10 -4.43
N LYS A 90 -10.11 -11.27 -3.79
CA LYS A 90 -11.07 -11.75 -2.77
C LYS A 90 -10.67 -11.40 -1.34
N VAL A 91 -9.67 -10.56 -1.21
CA VAL A 91 -9.08 -10.09 0.03
C VAL A 91 -9.38 -8.60 0.21
N ASP A 92 -9.39 -8.15 1.46
CA ASP A 92 -9.52 -6.73 1.78
C ASP A 92 -8.42 -5.94 1.07
N ASN A 93 -8.85 -5.02 0.21
CA ASN A 93 -7.99 -4.20 -0.61
C ASN A 93 -8.39 -2.75 -0.47
N TYR A 94 -7.41 -1.86 -0.58
CA TYR A 94 -7.58 -0.43 -0.35
C TYR A 94 -6.91 0.33 -1.47
N ASN A 95 -7.51 1.45 -1.88
CA ASN A 95 -6.91 2.32 -2.89
C ASN A 95 -6.09 3.41 -2.20
N ILE A 96 -4.88 3.67 -2.71
CA ILE A 96 -4.03 4.76 -2.22
C ILE A 96 -4.73 6.09 -2.53
N THR A 97 -4.99 6.87 -1.48
CA THR A 97 -5.58 8.20 -1.54
C THR A 97 -4.55 9.30 -1.22
N THR A 98 -3.47 8.97 -0.54
CA THR A 98 -2.40 9.91 -0.18
C THR A 98 -1.06 9.20 -0.21
N LEU A 99 -0.06 9.85 -0.80
CA LEU A 99 1.32 9.40 -0.84
C LEU A 99 2.22 10.52 -0.33
N ILE A 100 2.99 10.24 0.72
CA ILE A 100 3.99 11.15 1.27
C ILE A 100 5.31 10.40 1.33
N ASN A 101 6.33 10.95 0.68
CA ASN A 101 7.68 10.43 0.78
C ASN A 101 8.47 11.26 1.81
N ASN A 102 8.80 10.65 2.95
CA ASN A 102 9.69 11.25 3.94
C ASN A 102 11.07 10.61 3.78
N ASP A 103 11.84 11.09 2.83
CA ASP A 103 13.19 10.59 2.50
C ASP A 103 14.32 11.33 3.23
N TYR A 104 13.99 12.28 4.10
CA TYR A 104 14.92 13.12 4.86
C TYR A 104 14.98 12.74 6.35
N GLY A 105 16.04 13.20 7.04
CA GLY A 105 16.25 12.95 8.47
C GLY A 105 17.20 11.76 8.73
N SER A 106 17.16 11.23 9.96
CA SER A 106 17.89 10.00 10.29
C SER A 106 17.26 8.79 9.60
N ASP A 107 18.03 7.73 9.37
CA ASP A 107 17.54 6.54 8.65
C ASP A 107 16.29 5.93 9.29
N ASP A 108 16.18 5.95 10.62
CA ASP A 108 14.99 5.50 11.35
C ASP A 108 13.73 6.36 11.11
N MET A 109 13.90 7.61 10.69
CA MET A 109 12.81 8.53 10.38
C MET A 109 12.38 8.45 8.92
N ARG A 110 13.21 7.88 8.04
CA ARG A 110 12.95 7.85 6.60
C ARG A 110 11.93 6.77 6.27
N HIS A 111 10.78 7.17 5.75
CA HIS A 111 9.70 6.25 5.39
C HIS A 111 8.76 6.83 4.33
N ILE A 112 8.12 5.93 3.58
CA ILE A 112 6.94 6.28 2.78
C ILE A 112 5.70 6.13 3.66
N GLN A 113 4.86 7.16 3.67
CA GLN A 113 3.56 7.13 4.32
C GLN A 113 2.46 7.12 3.25
N LEU A 114 1.61 6.09 3.28
CA LEU A 114 0.44 5.95 2.45
C LEU A 114 -0.83 6.16 3.28
N GLY A 115 -1.78 6.91 2.74
CA GLY A 115 -3.18 6.89 3.18
C GLY A 115 -3.99 6.09 2.18
N ALA A 116 -4.84 5.17 2.64
CA ALA A 116 -5.66 4.32 1.78
C ALA A 116 -7.09 4.15 2.34
N LYS A 117 -8.04 3.87 1.45
CA LYS A 117 -9.47 3.67 1.76
C LYS A 117 -10.05 2.53 0.95
#